data_AF-A0A1B1PKH3-F1
#
_entry.id   AF-A0A1B1PKH3-F1
#
_cell.length_a   1.000
_cell.length_b   1.000
_cell.length_c   1.000
_cell.angle_alpha   90.00
_cell.angle_beta   90.00
_cell.angle_gamma   90.00
#
_symmetry.space_group_name_H-M   'P 1'
#
loop_
_entity.id
_entity.type
_entity.pdbx_description
1 polymer ?
#
loop_
_entity_poly.entity_id
_entity_poly.type
_entity_poly.pdbx_seq_one_letter_code
_entity_poly.pdbx_strand_id
1 'polypeptide(L)'
;MVWCKACKTFEAKTISWPEDAYWQWTVKGHKLVARNRDHAEQILGFLQESQRAPNRKPALRGIPTPLLTRRLQDEVSSKVEYALANA
;
A
#
# COMPACT_ATOMS: atom_id res chain seq x y z
N MET A 1 14.06 -8.24 -10.64
CA MET A 1 15.04 -9.34 -10.61
C MET A 1 15.25 -9.73 -9.16
N VAL A 2 15.26 -11.03 -8.85
CA VAL A 2 15.40 -11.53 -7.48
C VAL A 2 16.52 -12.55 -7.46
N TRP A 3 17.39 -12.45 -6.45
CA TRP A 3 18.46 -13.41 -6.24
C TRP A 3 17.91 -14.65 -5.54
N CYS A 4 17.84 -15.79 -6.23
CA CYS A 4 17.45 -17.05 -5.59
C CYS A 4 18.62 -17.55 -4.71
N LYS A 5 18.47 -17.55 -3.38
CA LYS A 5 19.52 -18.08 -2.47
C LYS A 5 19.75 -19.59 -2.62
N ALA A 6 18.73 -20.35 -3.05
CA ALA A 6 18.84 -21.79 -3.27
C ALA A 6 19.54 -22.13 -4.58
N CYS A 7 19.23 -21.38 -5.64
CA CYS A 7 19.65 -21.63 -7.02
C CYS A 7 20.91 -20.83 -7.42
N LYS A 8 21.23 -19.76 -6.66
CA LYS A 8 22.25 -18.74 -6.97
C LYS A 8 22.07 -18.09 -8.36
N THR A 9 20.85 -18.08 -8.89
CA THR A 9 20.51 -17.43 -10.16
C THR A 9 19.84 -16.07 -9.92
N PHE A 10 20.12 -15.13 -10.83
CA PHE A 10 19.50 -13.81 -10.86
C PHE A 10 18.49 -13.77 -11.99
N GLU A 11 17.24 -14.05 -11.66
CA GLU A 11 16.18 -14.17 -12.65
C GLU A 11 15.19 -13.01 -12.57
N ALA A 12 14.63 -12.67 -13.74
CA ALA A 12 13.48 -11.80 -13.83
C ALA A 12 12.25 -12.56 -13.30
N LYS A 13 12.01 -12.47 -11.98
CA LYS A 13 10.77 -12.98 -11.40
C LYS A 13 9.61 -12.10 -11.89
N THR A 14 8.63 -12.73 -12.53
CA THR A 14 7.35 -12.09 -12.87
C THR A 14 6.66 -11.68 -11.57
N ILE A 15 6.46 -10.38 -11.39
CA ILE A 15 5.75 -9.84 -10.22
C ILE A 15 4.26 -9.96 -10.50
N SER A 16 3.56 -10.73 -9.66
CA SER A 16 2.10 -10.83 -9.66
C SER A 16 1.54 -9.77 -8.72
N TRP A 17 1.03 -8.69 -9.29
CA TRP A 17 0.33 -7.67 -8.53
C TRP A 17 -1.17 -8.01 -8.46
N PRO A 18 -1.84 -7.88 -7.31
CA PRO A 18 -1.38 -7.32 -6.02
C PRO A 18 -0.72 -8.29 -5.02
N GLU A 19 -0.51 -9.56 -5.37
CA GLU A 19 -0.07 -10.64 -4.47
C GLU A 19 1.35 -10.47 -3.94
N ASP A 20 2.24 -9.86 -4.72
CA ASP A 20 3.64 -9.61 -4.35
C ASP A 20 3.86 -8.24 -3.68
N ALA A 21 2.78 -7.54 -3.28
CA ALA A 21 2.92 -6.27 -2.58
C ALA A 21 3.55 -6.45 -1.19
N TYR A 22 4.47 -5.54 -0.83
CA TYR A 22 5.20 -5.60 0.45
C TYR A 22 4.26 -5.56 1.66
N TRP A 23 3.23 -4.71 1.62
CA TRP A 23 2.11 -4.79 2.57
C TRP A 23 0.78 -4.96 1.88
N GLN A 24 -0.07 -5.77 2.49
CA GLN A 24 -1.42 -6.05 2.06
C GLN A 24 -2.33 -6.08 3.30
N TRP A 25 -3.42 -5.33 3.25
CA TRP A 25 -4.43 -5.32 4.31
C TRP A 25 -5.81 -5.52 3.71
N THR A 26 -6.69 -6.14 4.47
CA THR A 26 -8.12 -6.21 4.15
C THR A 26 -8.88 -5.36 5.15
N VAL A 27 -9.60 -4.35 4.65
CA VAL A 27 -10.39 -3.42 5.45
C VAL A 27 -11.79 -3.33 4.85
N LYS A 28 -12.80 -3.72 5.63
CA LYS A 28 -14.21 -3.78 5.19
C LYS A 28 -14.43 -4.48 3.84
N GLY A 29 -13.72 -5.58 3.61
CA GLY A 29 -13.81 -6.35 2.35
C GLY A 29 -13.05 -5.76 1.17
N HIS A 30 -12.37 -4.63 1.35
CA HIS A 30 -11.50 -4.04 0.34
C HIS A 30 -10.03 -4.32 0.64
N LYS A 31 -9.26 -4.66 -0.40
CA LYS A 31 -7.83 -4.89 -0.31
C LYS A 31 -7.08 -3.56 -0.46
N LEU A 32 -6.28 -3.21 0.52
CA LEU A 32 -5.31 -2.12 0.47
C LEU A 32 -3.93 -2.73 0.24
N VAL A 33 -3.17 -2.18 -0.71
CA VAL A 33 -1.80 -2.64 -0.99
C VAL A 33 -0.82 -1.48 -1.01
N ALA A 34 0.31 -1.67 -0.33
CA ALA A 34 1.46 -0.78 -0.41
C ALA A 34 2.66 -1.54 -1.02
N ARG A 35 3.30 -0.92 -2.02
CA ARG A 35 4.33 -1.57 -2.84
C ARG A 35 5.67 -1.63 -2.11
N ASN A 36 5.94 -0.58 -1.36
CA ASN A 36 7.15 -0.30 -0.59
C ASN A 36 6.82 0.75 0.48
N ARG A 37 7.81 1.07 1.32
CA ARG A 37 7.70 2.08 2.39
C ARG A 37 7.17 3.41 1.88
N ASP A 38 7.76 3.96 0.83
CA ASP A 38 7.35 5.24 0.24
C ASP A 38 5.87 5.24 -0.18
N HIS A 39 5.38 4.12 -0.74
CA HIS A 39 3.98 4.01 -1.11
C HIS A 39 3.06 4.00 0.11
N ALA A 40 3.43 3.31 1.18
CA ALA A 40 2.67 3.33 2.43
C ALA A 40 2.65 4.74 3.06
N GLU A 41 3.78 5.45 3.06
CA GLU A 41 3.86 6.83 3.56
C GLU A 41 3.01 7.79 2.72
N GLN A 42 2.98 7.62 1.40
CA GLN A 42 2.10 8.41 0.52
C GLN A 42 0.61 8.15 0.77
N ILE A 43 0.23 6.90 1.05
CA ILE A 43 -1.14 6.54 1.44
C ILE A 43 -1.50 7.21 2.76
N LEU A 44 -0.62 7.08 3.76
CA LEU A 44 -0.83 7.66 5.08
C LEU A 44 -0.94 9.19 5.01
N GLY A 45 -0.03 9.84 4.29
CA GLY A 45 -0.04 11.28 4.10
C GLY A 45 -1.34 11.76 3.44
N PHE A 46 -1.84 11.06 2.43
CA PHE A 46 -3.13 11.39 1.82
C PHE A 46 -4.32 11.20 2.78
N LEU A 47 -4.28 10.17 3.62
CA LEU A 47 -5.33 9.93 4.61
C LEU A 47 -5.32 11.01 5.69
N GLN A 48 -4.15 11.45 6.14
CA GLN A 48 -3.98 12.49 7.16
C GLN A 48 -4.17 13.92 6.62
N GLU A 49 -4.13 14.15 5.30
CA GLU A 49 -4.40 15.47 4.70
C GLU A 49 -5.80 16.00 5.06
N SER A 50 -5.83 17.15 5.75
CA SER A 50 -7.07 17.84 6.16
C SER A 50 -7.95 18.25 4.98
N GLN A 51 -7.31 18.64 3.87
CA GLN A 51 -7.95 19.05 2.62
C GLN A 51 -7.40 18.20 1.47
N ARG A 52 -8.16 17.16 1.10
CA ARG A 52 -7.75 16.24 0.04
C ARG A 52 -7.94 16.89 -1.32
N ALA A 53 -6.89 16.92 -2.13
CA ALA A 53 -7.00 17.36 -3.51
C ALA A 53 -8.05 16.52 -4.25
N PRO A 54 -8.90 17.13 -5.10
CA PRO A 54 -9.91 16.40 -5.87
C PRO A 54 -9.27 15.41 -6.86
N ASN A 55 -8.05 15.69 -7.29
CA ASN A 55 -7.28 14.83 -8.19
C ASN A 55 -6.56 13.74 -7.40
N ARG A 56 -6.83 12.47 -7.76
CA ARG A 56 -6.10 11.33 -7.21
C ARG A 56 -4.62 11.42 -7.61
N LYS A 57 -3.74 11.49 -6.61
CA LYS A 57 -2.30 11.30 -6.80
C LYS A 57 -2.07 9.96 -7.53
N PRO A 58 -1.09 9.86 -8.45
CA PRO A 58 -0.81 8.62 -9.18
C PRO A 58 -0.65 7.38 -8.30
N ALA A 59 -0.07 7.57 -7.10
CA ALA A 59 0.08 6.54 -6.07
C ALA A 59 -1.25 5.88 -5.65
N LEU A 60 -2.34 6.65 -5.60
CA LEU A 60 -3.63 6.21 -5.08
C LEU A 60 -4.54 5.57 -6.14
N ARG A 61 -4.12 5.53 -7.41
CA ARG A 61 -4.97 5.06 -8.52
C ARG A 61 -5.44 3.61 -8.37
N GLY A 62 -4.66 2.76 -7.69
CA GLY A 62 -4.99 1.35 -7.45
C GLY A 62 -5.76 1.08 -6.17
N ILE A 63 -6.06 2.10 -5.37
CA ILE A 63 -6.70 1.91 -4.06
C ILE A 63 -8.21 2.09 -4.20
N PRO A 64 -9.01 1.13 -3.70
CA PRO A 64 -10.45 1.27 -3.65
C PRO A 64 -10.88 2.58 -2.99
N THR A 65 -11.75 3.33 -3.67
CA THR A 65 -12.31 4.60 -3.16
C THR A 65 -12.83 4.52 -1.71
N PRO A 66 -13.53 3.44 -1.30
CA PRO A 66 -14.06 3.35 0.07
C PRO A 66 -12.98 3.47 1.14
N LEU A 67 -11.78 2.96 0.88
CA LEU A 67 -10.63 3.02 1.79
C LEU A 67 -10.01 4.40 1.90
N LEU A 68 -10.26 5.26 0.90
CA LEU A 68 -9.80 6.65 0.85
C LEU A 68 -10.84 7.62 1.43
N THR A 69 -11.95 7.12 1.96
CA THR A 69 -12.99 7.95 2.57
C THR A 69 -12.64 8.32 4.01
N ARG A 70 -13.21 9.42 4.50
CA ARG A 70 -13.03 9.86 5.89
C ARG A 70 -13.55 8.85 6.92
N ARG A 71 -14.51 8.00 6.53
CA ARG A 71 -15.10 6.96 7.38
C ARG A 71 -14.12 5.85 7.74
N LEU A 72 -13.29 5.44 6.79
CA LEU A 72 -12.30 4.38 6.99
C LEU A 72 -10.89 4.92 7.21
N GLN A 73 -10.73 6.24 7.23
CA GLN A 73 -9.45 6.91 7.41
C GLN A 73 -8.74 6.42 8.66
N ASP A 74 -9.38 6.50 9.83
CA ASP A 74 -8.72 6.16 11.10
C ASP A 74 -8.30 4.68 11.14
N GLU A 75 -9.17 3.78 10.67
CA GLU A 75 -8.90 2.34 10.60
C GLU A 75 -7.75 2.03 9.64
N VAL A 76 -7.72 2.68 8.48
CA VAL A 76 -6.66 2.48 7.47
C VAL A 76 -5.35 3.11 7.94
N SER A 77 -5.37 4.35 8.42
CA SER A 77 -4.19 5.06 8.92
C SER A 77 -3.53 4.29 10.05
N SER A 78 -4.30 3.82 11.04
CA SER A 78 -3.76 3.05 12.17
C SER A 78 -3.05 1.76 11.71
N LYS A 79 -3.61 1.05 10.73
CA LYS A 79 -2.97 -0.16 10.16
C LYS A 79 -1.67 0.15 9.42
N VAL A 80 -1.67 1.23 8.64
CA VAL A 80 -0.49 1.66 7.87
C VAL A 80 0.60 2.19 8.78
N GLU A 81 0.26 3.00 9.78
CA GLU A 81 1.18 3.51 10.82
C GLU A 81 1.83 2.36 11.59
N TYR A 82 1.03 1.40 12.05
CA TYR A 82 1.55 0.23 12.75
C TYR A 82 2.52 -0.55 11.88
N ALA A 83 2.20 -0.75 10.60
CA ALA A 83 3.07 -1.47 9.69
C ALA A 83 4.38 -0.72 9.38
N LEU A 84 4.34 0.61 9.25
CA LEU A 84 5.52 1.45 9.03
C LEU A 84 6.45 1.50 10.26
N ALA A 85 5.89 1.37 11.45
CA ALA A 85 6.65 1.33 12.71
C ALA A 85 7.32 -0.04 12.98
N ASN A 86 6.81 -1.12 12.38
CA ASN A 86 7.24 -2.51 12.63
C ASN A 86 7.91 -3.18 11.42
N ALA A 87 8.36 -2.40 10.43
CA ALA A 87 9.02 -2.89 9.21
C ALA A 87 10.46 -2.40 9.10
#